data_AF-A0A512NDV9-F1
#
_entry.id   AF-A0A512NDV9-F1
#
_cell.length_a   1.000
_cell.length_b   1.000
_cell.length_c   1.000
_cell.angle_alpha   90.00
_cell.angle_beta   90.00
_cell.angle_gamma   90.00
#
_symmetry.space_group_name_H-M   'P 1'
#
loop_
_entity.id
_entity.type
_entity.pdbx_description
1 polymer ?
#
loop_
_entity_poly.entity_id
_entity_poly.type
_entity_poly.pdbx_seq_one_letter_code
_entity_poly.pdbx_strand_id
1 'polypeptide(L)'
;MLRAIIGTAAVLAGFGVLERSVDASTGYAGSCTATQAYALLQRGEMVSVRAEPTPQASVIGTLSGRTAKGDLARGEVTIMGSQSGWARIALNTAPGYAAAAAGAGSQSFGWVPADLLTVDARVDGAITVYDRPGLLGSAVATIEGDDMKFRVLGCRGSWLQVVNARHGNVWIDKWCAREEGCRG
;
A
#
# COMPACT_ATOMS: atom_id res chain seq x y z
N MET A 1 -12.70 -20.57 61.74
CA MET A 1 -13.48 -20.56 60.49
C MET A 1 -12.76 -19.68 59.48
N LEU A 2 -11.96 -20.26 58.57
CA LEU A 2 -11.35 -19.53 57.46
C LEU A 2 -12.03 -19.98 56.17
N ARG A 3 -12.71 -19.06 55.47
CA ARG A 3 -13.25 -19.29 54.13
C ARG A 3 -12.24 -18.75 53.12
N ALA A 4 -11.58 -19.65 52.40
CA ALA A 4 -10.76 -19.33 51.25
C ALA A 4 -11.67 -18.92 50.08
N ILE A 5 -11.50 -17.70 49.57
CA ILE A 5 -12.15 -17.21 48.35
C ILE A 5 -11.17 -17.46 47.22
N ILE A 6 -11.42 -18.52 46.45
CA ILE A 6 -10.71 -18.82 45.20
C ILE A 6 -11.33 -17.90 44.14
N GLY A 7 -10.63 -16.81 43.82
CA GLY A 7 -10.98 -15.94 42.70
C GLY A 7 -10.51 -16.57 41.39
N THR A 8 -11.44 -17.19 40.66
CA THR A 8 -11.22 -17.71 39.32
C THR A 8 -11.03 -16.54 38.35
N ALA A 9 -9.79 -16.23 37.98
CA ALA A 9 -9.50 -15.29 36.91
C ALA A 9 -9.80 -15.95 35.56
N ALA A 10 -10.92 -15.59 34.94
CA ALA A 10 -11.20 -15.93 33.55
C ALA A 10 -10.25 -15.13 32.65
N VAL A 11 -9.21 -15.79 32.13
CA VAL A 11 -8.36 -15.23 31.08
C VAL A 11 -9.19 -15.22 29.79
N LEU A 12 -9.78 -14.07 29.49
CA LEU A 12 -10.31 -13.75 28.16
C LEU A 12 -9.14 -13.76 27.18
N ALA A 13 -8.95 -14.89 26.49
CA ALA A 13 -8.10 -14.98 25.32
C ALA A 13 -8.75 -14.19 24.18
N GLY A 14 -8.61 -12.86 24.24
CA GLY A 14 -8.81 -11.99 23.10
C GLY A 14 -7.69 -12.23 22.12
N PHE A 15 -7.84 -13.21 21.23
CA PHE A 15 -7.09 -13.27 19.98
C PHE A 15 -7.58 -12.14 19.07
N GLY A 16 -7.33 -10.90 19.49
CA GLY A 16 -7.19 -9.82 18.54
C GLY A 16 -5.91 -10.11 17.78
N VAL A 17 -6.04 -10.66 16.57
CA VAL A 17 -5.00 -10.49 15.57
C VAL A 17 -4.88 -8.98 15.41
N LEU A 18 -4.00 -8.37 16.21
CA LEU A 18 -3.32 -7.16 15.81
C LEU A 18 -2.62 -7.58 14.53
N GLU A 19 -3.27 -7.32 13.39
CA GLU A 19 -2.56 -7.02 12.16
C GLU A 19 -1.69 -5.83 12.53
N ARG A 20 -0.53 -6.14 13.11
CA ARG A 20 0.55 -5.20 13.29
C ARG A 20 0.80 -4.73 11.88
N SER A 21 0.32 -3.53 11.58
CA SER A 21 0.69 -2.80 10.38
C SER A 21 2.20 -2.89 10.34
N VAL A 22 2.72 -3.82 9.55
CA VAL A 22 4.14 -4.14 9.54
C VAL A 22 4.73 -2.87 8.99
N ASP A 23 5.46 -2.14 9.84
CA ASP A 23 5.97 -0.81 9.57
C ASP A 23 6.95 -0.91 8.40
N ALA A 24 6.39 -0.85 7.20
CA ALA A 24 7.10 -1.02 5.95
C ALA A 24 7.65 0.33 5.53
N SER A 25 8.54 0.87 6.35
CA SER A 25 9.47 1.88 5.85
C SER A 25 10.62 2.11 6.81
N THR A 26 11.73 1.43 6.55
CA THR A 26 13.05 1.98 6.89
C THR A 26 13.61 2.81 5.73
N GLY A 27 12.77 3.21 4.77
CA GLY A 27 13.16 4.00 3.61
C GLY A 27 12.97 5.50 3.88
N TYR A 28 14.00 6.30 3.61
CA TYR A 28 13.86 7.75 3.53
C TYR A 28 12.85 8.13 2.43
N ALA A 29 12.00 9.13 2.71
CA ALA A 29 11.07 9.71 1.75
C ALA A 29 11.84 10.19 0.50
N GLY A 30 11.59 9.58 -0.66
CA GLY A 30 12.24 9.90 -1.94
C GLY A 30 13.24 8.85 -2.47
N SER A 31 13.33 7.68 -1.85
CA SER A 31 14.24 6.62 -2.34
C SER A 31 13.66 5.74 -3.45
N CYS A 32 12.43 5.97 -3.91
CA CYS A 32 11.78 5.07 -4.86
C CYS A 32 11.84 5.61 -6.27
N THR A 33 12.13 4.73 -7.23
CA THR A 33 11.86 5.02 -8.63
C THR A 33 10.36 5.24 -8.78
N ALA A 34 9.96 6.30 -9.49
CA ALA A 34 8.54 6.61 -9.68
C ALA A 34 7.83 5.39 -10.29
N THR A 35 6.77 4.89 -9.65
CA THR A 35 6.06 3.72 -10.16
C THR A 35 4.57 3.82 -10.02
N GLN A 36 3.85 3.33 -11.04
CA GLN A 36 2.41 3.34 -11.05
C GLN A 36 1.86 2.28 -10.07
N ALA A 37 0.81 2.66 -9.34
CA ALA A 37 -0.03 1.79 -8.54
C ALA A 37 -1.50 2.23 -8.67
N TYR A 38 -2.43 1.44 -8.15
CA TYR A 38 -3.83 1.84 -8.11
C TYR A 38 -4.39 1.71 -6.70
N ALA A 39 -5.16 2.72 -6.28
CA ALA A 39 -6.01 2.60 -5.11
C ALA A 39 -7.26 1.79 -5.49
N LEU A 40 -7.48 0.66 -4.81
CA LEU A 40 -8.74 -0.09 -4.90
C LEU A 40 -9.69 0.48 -3.88
N LEU A 41 -10.69 1.22 -4.37
CA LEU A 41 -11.67 1.92 -3.55
C LEU A 41 -13.04 1.32 -3.80
N GLN A 42 -13.88 1.25 -2.77
CA GLN A 42 -15.30 0.98 -2.98
C GLN A 42 -15.94 2.14 -3.75
N ARG A 43 -17.03 1.87 -4.46
CA ARG A 43 -17.76 2.93 -5.15
C ARG A 43 -18.25 3.99 -4.15
N GLY A 44 -17.83 5.23 -4.34
CA GLY A 44 -18.14 6.36 -3.44
C GLY A 44 -17.16 6.53 -2.28
N GLU A 45 -16.19 5.65 -2.13
CA GLU A 45 -15.10 5.80 -1.18
C GLU A 45 -14.10 6.86 -1.67
N MET A 46 -13.66 7.70 -0.73
CA MET A 46 -12.68 8.76 -0.96
C MET A 46 -11.52 8.59 0.02
N VAL A 47 -10.29 8.57 -0.49
CA VAL A 47 -9.08 8.54 0.33
C VAL A 47 -8.60 9.95 0.58
N SER A 48 -8.41 10.32 1.84
CA SER A 48 -7.79 11.60 2.17
C SER A 48 -6.32 11.60 1.79
N VAL A 49 -5.91 12.59 0.99
CA VAL A 49 -4.51 12.86 0.67
C VAL A 49 -4.01 13.92 1.64
N ARG A 50 -2.86 13.65 2.27
CA ARG A 50 -2.32 14.46 3.36
C ARG A 50 -0.99 15.12 3.02
N ALA A 51 -0.67 16.21 3.71
CA ALA A 51 0.60 16.93 3.55
C ALA A 51 1.82 16.14 4.08
N GLU A 52 1.61 15.34 5.12
CA GLU A 52 2.66 14.57 5.81
C GLU A 52 2.21 13.12 6.05
N PRO A 53 3.16 12.16 6.21
CA PRO A 53 2.87 10.74 6.42
C PRO A 53 2.47 10.43 7.87
N THR A 54 1.43 11.10 8.35
CA THR A 54 0.84 10.89 9.65
C THR A 54 -0.67 11.07 9.58
N PRO A 55 -1.47 10.29 10.33
CA PRO A 55 -2.93 10.43 10.27
C PRO A 55 -3.41 11.81 10.77
N GLN A 56 -2.53 12.54 11.48
CA GLN A 56 -2.83 13.83 12.12
C GLN A 56 -2.52 15.00 11.18
N ALA A 57 -1.87 14.74 10.04
CA ALA A 57 -1.50 15.75 9.07
C ALA A 57 -2.73 16.37 8.41
N SER A 58 -2.59 17.63 7.98
CA SER A 58 -3.64 18.31 7.22
C SER A 58 -3.99 17.56 5.94
N VAL A 59 -5.28 17.50 5.65
CA VAL A 59 -5.81 16.95 4.39
C VAL A 59 -5.69 18.04 3.32
N ILE A 60 -4.93 17.74 2.28
CA ILE A 60 -4.65 18.66 1.16
C ILE A 60 -5.54 18.38 -0.04
N GLY A 61 -6.20 17.22 -0.06
CA GLY A 61 -7.16 16.84 -1.07
C GLY A 61 -7.73 15.45 -0.84
N THR A 62 -8.47 14.97 -1.82
CA THR A 62 -9.08 13.64 -1.81
C THR A 62 -8.75 12.92 -3.10
N LEU A 63 -8.49 11.62 -3.00
CA LEU A 63 -8.33 10.71 -4.11
C LEU A 63 -9.60 9.88 -4.21
N SER A 64 -10.29 10.00 -5.34
CA SER A 64 -11.47 9.20 -5.66
C SER A 64 -11.14 8.16 -6.72
N GLY A 65 -11.77 7.00 -6.63
CA GLY A 65 -11.70 6.02 -7.69
C GLY A 65 -12.62 6.41 -8.85
N ARG A 66 -12.17 6.20 -10.08
CA ARG A 66 -13.06 6.21 -11.25
C ARG A 66 -13.72 4.85 -11.38
N THR A 67 -14.99 4.84 -11.80
CA THR A 67 -15.81 3.63 -11.91
C THR A 67 -15.10 2.57 -12.75
N ALA A 68 -14.76 1.43 -12.15
CA ALA A 68 -14.41 0.23 -12.89
C ALA A 68 -15.69 -0.61 -13.12
N LYS A 69 -15.63 -1.66 -13.93
CA LYS A 69 -16.74 -2.63 -14.01
C LYS A 69 -16.98 -3.24 -12.62
N GLY A 70 -18.22 -3.16 -12.11
CA GLY A 70 -18.61 -3.66 -10.78
C GLY A 70 -18.55 -2.61 -9.66
N ASP A 71 -18.68 -3.04 -8.40
CA ASP A 71 -18.79 -2.17 -7.20
C ASP A 71 -17.48 -1.52 -6.72
N LEU A 72 -16.38 -1.76 -7.46
CA LEU A 72 -15.07 -1.21 -7.17
C LEU A 72 -14.76 -0.04 -8.11
N ALA A 73 -14.17 1.00 -7.55
CA ALA A 73 -13.63 2.16 -8.24
C ALA A 73 -12.09 2.14 -8.14
N ARG A 74 -11.41 2.70 -9.14
CA ARG A 74 -9.95 2.68 -9.24
C ARG A 74 -9.37 4.06 -9.43
N GLY A 75 -8.42 4.44 -8.57
CA GLY A 75 -7.63 5.65 -8.71
C GLY A 75 -6.19 5.28 -9.05
N GLU A 76 -5.76 5.48 -10.29
CA GLU A 76 -4.35 5.33 -10.65
C GLU A 76 -3.53 6.42 -9.97
N VAL A 77 -2.36 6.06 -9.45
CA VAL A 77 -1.43 6.98 -8.79
C VAL A 77 0.00 6.61 -9.13
N THR A 78 0.91 7.58 -9.05
CA THR A 78 2.36 7.30 -9.15
C THR A 78 2.99 7.42 -7.77
N ILE A 79 3.46 6.29 -7.23
CA ILE A 79 4.24 6.25 -6.00
C ILE A 79 5.65 6.78 -6.29
N MET A 80 6.09 7.77 -5.52
CA MET A 80 7.43 8.35 -5.58
C MET A 80 8.25 8.10 -4.30
N GLY A 81 7.65 7.46 -3.30
CA GLY A 81 8.26 7.25 -2.00
C GLY A 81 7.35 6.49 -1.06
N SER A 82 7.93 6.00 0.03
CA SER A 82 7.17 5.49 1.17
C SER A 82 7.83 5.96 2.46
N GLN A 83 7.05 6.09 3.52
CA GLN A 83 7.51 6.40 4.87
C GLN A 83 6.46 5.94 5.89
N SER A 84 6.88 5.18 6.90
CA SER A 84 6.05 4.73 8.04
C SER A 84 4.65 4.21 7.68
N GLY A 85 4.55 3.36 6.65
CA GLY A 85 3.26 2.82 6.17
C GLY A 85 2.45 3.76 5.27
N TRP A 86 2.99 4.92 4.91
CA TRP A 86 2.42 5.85 3.95
C TRP A 86 3.15 5.79 2.62
N ALA A 87 2.40 5.93 1.53
CA ALA A 87 2.91 6.11 0.19
C ALA A 87 2.87 7.59 -0.19
N ARG A 88 3.98 8.11 -0.69
CA ARG A 88 4.08 9.43 -1.32
C ARG A 88 3.67 9.31 -2.77
N ILE A 89 2.59 9.97 -3.16
CA ILE A 89 2.04 9.92 -4.52
C ILE A 89 2.25 11.26 -5.24
N ALA A 90 2.47 11.20 -6.55
CA ALA A 90 2.47 12.38 -7.41
C ALA A 90 1.02 12.80 -7.69
N LEU A 91 0.69 14.07 -7.46
CA LEU A 91 -0.69 14.57 -7.58
C LEU A 91 -1.04 14.97 -9.01
N ASN A 92 -0.04 15.37 -9.80
CA ASN A 92 -0.21 15.74 -11.20
C ASN A 92 -0.55 14.54 -12.12
N THR A 93 -0.23 13.31 -11.70
CA THR A 93 -0.54 12.09 -12.46
C THR A 93 -1.74 11.32 -11.90
N ALA A 94 -2.37 11.80 -10.83
CA ALA A 94 -3.49 11.14 -10.17
C ALA A 94 -4.83 11.67 -10.71
N PRO A 95 -5.49 10.99 -11.67
CA PRO A 95 -6.68 11.51 -12.35
C PRO A 95 -7.93 11.59 -11.49
N GLY A 96 -7.93 11.01 -10.29
CA GLY A 96 -9.01 11.07 -9.31
C GLY A 96 -8.77 12.06 -8.16
N TYR A 97 -7.68 12.83 -8.24
CA TYR A 97 -7.30 13.77 -7.19
C TYR A 97 -8.08 15.09 -7.30
N ALA A 98 -8.71 15.49 -6.20
CA ALA A 98 -9.34 16.79 -6.04
C ALA A 98 -8.72 17.53 -4.84
N ALA A 99 -8.10 18.69 -5.11
CA ALA A 99 -7.48 19.51 -4.08
C ALA A 99 -8.54 20.11 -3.13
N ALA A 100 -8.22 20.14 -1.84
CA ALA A 100 -9.02 20.86 -0.85
C ALA A 100 -8.70 22.37 -0.95
N ALA A 101 -9.73 23.21 -0.88
CA ALA A 101 -9.58 24.67 -0.98
C ALA A 101 -8.59 25.26 0.06
N ALA A 102 -8.39 24.57 1.19
CA ALA A 102 -7.50 24.99 2.28
C ALA A 102 -6.03 24.54 2.12
N GLY A 103 -5.68 23.79 1.06
CA GLY A 103 -4.33 23.21 0.88
C GLY A 103 -3.77 23.31 -0.54
N ALA A 104 -4.44 24.04 -1.45
CA ALA A 104 -4.13 24.10 -2.88
C ALA A 104 -2.88 24.94 -3.26
N GLY A 105 -1.90 25.05 -2.37
CA GLY A 105 -0.62 25.68 -2.68
C GLY A 105 0.36 24.68 -3.28
N SER A 106 0.60 24.72 -4.61
CA SER A 106 1.74 24.18 -5.36
C SER A 106 2.34 22.80 -4.98
N GLN A 107 1.66 21.96 -4.21
CA GLN A 107 2.15 20.65 -3.83
C GLN A 107 2.05 19.71 -5.04
N SER A 108 3.21 19.24 -5.50
CA SER A 108 3.30 18.26 -6.59
C SER A 108 3.10 16.82 -6.09
N PHE A 109 3.07 16.61 -4.78
CA PHE A 109 2.93 15.30 -4.14
C PHE A 109 2.07 15.38 -2.87
N GLY A 110 1.55 14.23 -2.46
CA GLY A 110 0.84 14.05 -1.19
C GLY A 110 1.03 12.65 -0.63
N TRP A 111 0.50 12.42 0.57
CA TRP A 111 0.63 11.15 1.27
C TRP A 111 -0.72 10.45 1.43
N VAL A 112 -0.73 9.15 1.16
CA VAL A 112 -1.87 8.25 1.38
C VAL A 112 -1.40 7.00 2.13
N PRO A 113 -2.26 6.31 2.89
CA PRO A 113 -1.91 5.01 3.47
C PRO A 113 -1.51 4.03 2.37
N ALA A 114 -0.33 3.41 2.50
CA ALA A 114 0.21 2.53 1.46
C ALA A 114 -0.66 1.28 1.27
N ASP A 115 -1.27 0.81 2.35
CA ASP A 115 -2.06 -0.41 2.43
C ASP A 115 -3.42 -0.34 1.69
N LEU A 116 -3.82 0.86 1.27
CA LEU A 116 -4.94 1.13 0.36
C LEU A 116 -4.54 1.04 -1.12
N LEU A 117 -3.24 0.97 -1.41
CA LEU A 117 -2.71 0.84 -2.76
C LEU A 117 -2.48 -0.63 -3.09
N THR A 118 -2.76 -0.98 -4.34
CA THR A 118 -2.58 -2.31 -4.90
C THR A 118 -1.79 -2.19 -6.20
N VAL A 119 -1.02 -3.22 -6.50
CA VAL A 119 -0.33 -3.41 -7.78
C VAL A 119 -0.68 -4.77 -8.35
N ASP A 120 -0.64 -4.88 -9.67
CA ASP A 120 -0.76 -6.15 -10.38
C ASP A 120 0.56 -6.42 -11.11
N ALA A 121 1.23 -7.50 -10.77
CA ALA A 121 2.56 -7.81 -11.25
C ALA A 121 2.57 -8.57 -12.59
N ARG A 122 1.53 -8.44 -13.42
CA ARG A 122 1.49 -9.08 -14.75
C ARG A 122 2.51 -8.41 -15.69
N VAL A 123 3.72 -8.98 -15.75
CA VAL A 123 4.80 -8.52 -16.63
C VAL A 123 5.35 -9.72 -17.39
N ASP A 124 5.03 -9.82 -18.69
CA ASP A 124 5.54 -10.81 -19.67
C ASP A 124 5.88 -12.23 -19.14
N GLY A 125 5.10 -12.75 -18.18
CA GLY A 125 5.31 -14.06 -17.57
C GLY A 125 5.21 -14.07 -16.05
N ALA A 126 5.99 -14.96 -15.43
CA ALA A 126 6.03 -15.16 -13.99
C ALA A 126 6.83 -14.07 -13.28
N ILE A 127 6.42 -13.71 -12.07
CA ILE A 127 7.19 -12.81 -11.21
C ILE A 127 7.89 -13.55 -10.09
N THR A 128 9.16 -13.25 -9.85
CA THR A 128 9.89 -13.72 -8.68
C THR A 128 9.71 -12.75 -7.52
N VAL A 129 9.35 -13.27 -6.35
CA VAL A 129 9.27 -12.51 -5.10
C VAL A 129 10.46 -12.85 -4.21
N TYR A 130 10.90 -11.89 -3.41
CA TYR A 130 12.14 -11.95 -2.64
C TYR A 130 11.90 -11.65 -1.16
N ASP A 131 12.76 -12.16 -0.29
CA ASP A 131 12.71 -11.92 1.16
C ASP A 131 13.16 -10.50 1.54
N ARG A 132 14.09 -9.94 0.77
CA ARG A 132 14.70 -8.62 0.96
C ARG A 132 15.05 -7.98 -0.39
N PRO A 133 15.12 -6.65 -0.47
CA PRO A 133 15.45 -5.96 -1.71
C PRO A 133 16.96 -5.96 -1.97
N GLY A 134 17.33 -5.95 -3.25
CA GLY A 134 18.71 -5.82 -3.71
C GLY A 134 19.44 -7.15 -3.90
N LEU A 135 20.74 -7.09 -4.17
CA LEU A 135 21.57 -8.24 -4.57
C LEU A 135 21.74 -9.32 -3.49
N LEU A 136 21.41 -8.99 -2.24
CA LEU A 136 21.49 -9.92 -1.10
C LEU A 136 20.13 -10.58 -0.79
N GLY A 137 19.09 -10.23 -1.53
CA GLY A 137 17.78 -10.87 -1.46
C GLY A 137 17.82 -12.27 -2.07
N SER A 138 17.11 -13.20 -1.45
CA SER A 138 16.89 -14.55 -1.97
C SER A 138 15.49 -14.66 -2.55
N ALA A 139 15.36 -15.35 -3.68
CA ALA A 139 14.07 -15.67 -4.25
C ALA A 139 13.30 -16.58 -3.29
N VAL A 140 12.09 -16.16 -2.94
CA VAL A 140 11.18 -16.91 -2.05
C VAL A 140 10.24 -17.79 -2.87
N ALA A 141 9.71 -17.24 -3.96
CA ALA A 141 8.81 -17.95 -4.86
C ALA A 141 8.75 -17.29 -6.24
N THR A 142 8.24 -18.03 -7.20
CA THR A 142 7.84 -17.52 -8.52
C THR A 142 6.32 -17.65 -8.62
N ILE A 143 5.65 -16.54 -8.92
CA ILE A 143 4.20 -16.39 -8.91
C ILE A 143 3.72 -16.20 -10.35
N GLU A 144 2.67 -16.95 -10.70
CA GLU A 144 2.04 -16.94 -12.03
C GLU A 144 0.51 -16.81 -11.90
N GLY A 145 -0.14 -16.33 -12.96
CA GLY A 145 -1.60 -16.29 -13.04
C GLY A 145 -2.25 -15.25 -12.12
N ASP A 146 -3.36 -15.61 -11.47
CA ASP A 146 -4.18 -14.65 -10.73
C ASP A 146 -3.62 -14.23 -9.37
N ASP A 147 -2.57 -14.90 -8.88
CA ASP A 147 -1.88 -14.57 -7.63
C ASP A 147 -0.93 -13.35 -7.77
N MET A 148 -0.93 -12.68 -8.92
CA MET A 148 -0.10 -11.50 -9.20
C MET A 148 -0.62 -10.18 -8.61
N LYS A 149 -1.70 -10.20 -7.82
CA LYS A 149 -2.22 -9.01 -7.14
C LYS A 149 -1.63 -8.87 -5.74
N PHE A 150 -1.08 -7.68 -5.44
CA PHE A 150 -0.47 -7.42 -4.14
C PHE A 150 -0.87 -6.07 -3.56
N ARG A 151 -1.06 -6.02 -2.25
CA ARG A 151 -1.18 -4.75 -1.52
C ARG A 151 0.20 -4.16 -1.31
N VAL A 152 0.32 -2.85 -1.49
CA VAL A 152 1.58 -2.14 -1.29
C VAL A 152 1.77 -1.86 0.19
N LEU A 153 2.98 -2.07 0.68
CA LEU A 153 3.38 -1.68 2.03
C LEU A 153 4.40 -0.53 2.00
N GLY A 154 5.24 -0.49 0.95
CA GLY A 154 6.24 0.55 0.77
C GLY A 154 7.11 0.29 -0.45
N CYS A 155 8.18 1.06 -0.58
CA CYS A 155 9.13 0.95 -1.68
C CYS A 155 10.54 1.36 -1.24
N ARG A 156 11.55 0.81 -1.93
CA ARG A 156 12.98 1.11 -1.73
C ARG A 156 13.73 0.96 -3.05
N GLY A 157 14.25 2.05 -3.61
CA GLY A 157 14.90 2.02 -4.93
C GLY A 157 13.92 1.58 -6.01
N SER A 158 14.33 0.61 -6.81
CA SER A 158 13.50 -0.07 -7.80
C SER A 158 12.74 -1.27 -7.22
N TRP A 159 12.58 -1.37 -5.91
CA TRP A 159 11.90 -2.49 -5.25
C TRP A 159 10.63 -2.03 -4.57
N LEU A 160 9.56 -2.81 -4.71
CA LEU A 160 8.31 -2.61 -4.00
C LEU A 160 8.17 -3.64 -2.90
N GLN A 161 7.84 -3.18 -1.70
CA GLN A 161 7.45 -4.05 -0.60
C GLN A 161 5.95 -4.27 -0.68
N VAL A 162 5.55 -5.52 -0.70
CA VAL A 162 4.17 -5.91 -0.93
C VAL A 162 3.72 -7.03 -0.01
N VAL A 163 2.41 -7.23 0.10
CA VAL A 163 1.82 -8.34 0.83
C VAL A 163 0.72 -9.02 0.03
N ASN A 164 0.71 -10.34 0.09
CA ASN A 164 -0.36 -11.19 -0.44
C ASN A 164 -0.69 -12.29 0.58
N ALA A 165 -1.94 -12.76 0.59
CA ALA A 165 -2.43 -13.80 1.51
C ALA A 165 -1.59 -15.09 1.50
N ARG A 166 -1.01 -15.47 0.37
CA ARG A 166 -0.23 -16.70 0.21
C ARG A 166 1.20 -16.59 0.75
N HIS A 167 1.86 -15.46 0.51
CA HIS A 167 3.30 -15.31 0.73
C HIS A 167 3.66 -14.34 1.87
N GLY A 168 2.69 -13.63 2.43
CA GLY A 168 2.95 -12.61 3.43
C GLY A 168 3.73 -11.44 2.84
N ASN A 169 4.61 -10.84 3.64
CA ASN A 169 5.42 -9.69 3.27
C ASN A 169 6.61 -10.12 2.41
N VAL A 170 6.68 -9.63 1.18
CA VAL A 170 7.75 -9.94 0.21
C VAL A 170 8.12 -8.70 -0.60
N TRP A 171 9.22 -8.79 -1.34
CA TRP A 171 9.73 -7.75 -2.23
C TRP A 171 9.64 -8.17 -3.69
N ILE A 172 9.30 -7.22 -4.56
CA ILE A 172 9.28 -7.40 -6.02
C ILE A 172 10.10 -6.31 -6.71
N ASP A 173 10.80 -6.69 -7.78
CA ASP A 173 11.66 -5.81 -8.59
C ASP A 173 10.97 -5.28 -9.86
N LYS A 174 9.82 -5.86 -10.25
CA LYS A 174 9.02 -5.46 -11.42
C LYS A 174 7.53 -5.46 -11.10
N TRP A 175 6.78 -4.42 -11.48
CA TRP A 175 5.33 -4.36 -11.25
C TRP A 175 4.62 -3.38 -12.18
N CYS A 176 3.30 -3.57 -12.35
CA CYS A 176 2.41 -2.67 -13.07
C CYS A 176 1.21 -2.26 -12.21
N ALA A 177 0.57 -1.14 -12.56
CA ALA A 177 -0.74 -0.79 -12.02
C ALA A 177 -1.90 -1.35 -12.86
N ARG A 178 -1.65 -1.91 -14.05
CA ARG A 178 -2.70 -2.26 -15.01
C ARG A 178 -2.99 -3.75 -14.96
N GLU A 179 -4.29 -4.10 -14.94
CA GLU A 179 -4.74 -5.50 -15.05
C GLU A 179 -4.38 -6.14 -16.40
N GLU A 180 -4.24 -5.34 -17.46
CA GLU A 180 -3.76 -5.82 -18.77
C GLU A 180 -2.25 -6.09 -18.79
N GLY A 181 -1.56 -5.83 -17.67
CA GLY A 181 -0.11 -5.91 -17.56
C GLY A 181 0.63 -4.69 -18.11
N CYS A 182 1.97 -4.74 -18.00
CA CYS A 182 2.84 -3.77 -18.65
C CYS A 182 2.76 -3.97 -20.17
N ARG A 183 2.29 -2.97 -20.92
CA ARG A 183 2.60 -2.89 -22.35
C ARG A 183 3.93 -2.16 -22.51
N GLY A 184 4.93 -2.86 -23.04
CA GLY A 184 6.14 -2.26 -23.58
C GLY A 184 5.85 -1.42 -24.82
#